data_AF-A0A945XLX8-F1
#
_entry.id   AF-A0A945XLX8-F1
#
_cell.length_a   1.000
_cell.length_b   1.000
_cell.length_c   1.000
_cell.angle_alpha   90.00
_cell.angle_beta   90.00
_cell.angle_gamma   90.00
#
_symmetry.space_group_name_H-M   'P 1'
#
loop_
_entity.id
_entity.type
_entity.pdbx_description
1 polymer ?
#
loop_
_entity_poly.entity_id
_entity_poly.type
_entity_poly.pdbx_seq_one_letter_code
_entity_poly.pdbx_strand_id
1 'polypeptide(L)'
;MKRIFEIVHHGAVDGVTGSCHQLFFGSGEGDTRDSILIDCGLFQGAELATDRSEQDQLKIDFSVENIKALVVTHVHVDHVGRIPYLLAAGFRGPIYCSRPSAELLPLVLEDALKIGFTRNRRLIERFLAQIEKQIRPLDYKKWEKIDPSLKIKLQPAVHILGSAYVEVSCYHEIHENTRKKKKTKSRIVFSGDLGATYSPLLAAP
;
A
#
# COMPACT_ATOMS: atom_id res chain seq x y z
N MET A 1 19.69 -2.63 20.21
CA MET A 1 18.30 -2.09 20.30
C MET A 1 17.44 -2.84 19.28
N LYS A 2 16.36 -3.54 19.69
CA LYS A 2 15.42 -4.14 18.72
C LYS A 2 14.70 -3.03 17.95
N ARG A 3 14.71 -3.08 16.61
CA ARG A 3 14.06 -2.06 15.75
C ARG A 3 12.55 -2.09 15.95
N ILE A 4 12.01 -0.96 16.40
CA ILE A 4 10.59 -0.76 16.75
C ILE A 4 9.68 -0.91 15.51
N PHE A 5 10.19 -0.48 14.38
CA PHE A 5 9.62 -0.65 13.05
C PHE A 5 10.77 -0.70 12.04
N GLU A 6 10.47 -1.16 10.84
CA GLU A 6 11.40 -1.20 9.72
C GLU A 6 10.61 -0.93 8.44
N ILE A 7 11.19 -0.12 7.55
CA ILE A 7 10.61 0.17 6.24
C ILE A 7 11.52 -0.48 5.20
N VAL A 8 10.94 -1.32 4.36
CA VAL A 8 11.60 -1.90 3.19
C VAL A 8 10.91 -1.35 1.95
N HIS A 9 11.68 -0.87 0.99
CA HIS A 9 11.17 -0.33 -0.26
C HIS A 9 11.34 -1.37 -1.36
N HIS A 10 10.23 -1.77 -1.98
CA HIS A 10 10.18 -2.75 -3.07
C HIS A 10 10.08 -2.09 -4.46
N GLY A 11 10.02 -0.76 -4.49
CA GLY A 11 10.02 0.08 -5.69
C GLY A 11 9.98 1.56 -5.34
N ALA A 12 10.05 2.43 -6.36
CA ALA A 12 10.16 3.89 -6.24
C ALA A 12 11.27 4.37 -5.27
N VAL A 13 12.46 3.73 -5.32
CA VAL A 13 13.63 4.13 -4.52
C VAL A 13 14.53 5.07 -5.33
N ASP A 14 14.93 4.64 -6.52
CA ASP A 14 15.78 5.38 -7.45
C ASP A 14 14.98 5.81 -8.71
N GLY A 15 13.65 5.83 -8.59
CA GLY A 15 12.71 6.07 -9.68
C GLY A 15 11.38 6.66 -9.17
N VAL A 16 10.53 7.05 -10.10
CA VAL A 16 9.21 7.65 -9.86
C VAL A 16 8.13 6.56 -9.79
N THR A 17 8.29 5.45 -10.52
CA THR A 17 7.23 4.45 -10.69
C THR A 17 7.44 3.19 -9.84
N GLY A 18 6.42 2.33 -9.80
CA GLY A 18 6.50 1.08 -9.07
C GLY A 18 6.38 1.24 -7.56
N SER A 19 5.65 2.24 -7.07
CA SER A 19 5.52 2.52 -5.64
C SER A 19 5.05 1.28 -4.88
N CYS A 20 5.86 0.83 -3.93
CA CYS A 20 5.58 -0.33 -3.09
C CYS A 20 6.50 -0.29 -1.87
N HIS A 21 5.92 -0.07 -0.69
CA HIS A 21 6.69 0.07 0.55
C HIS A 21 6.09 -0.82 1.64
N GLN A 22 6.93 -1.61 2.30
CA GLN A 22 6.53 -2.50 3.37
C GLN A 22 6.95 -1.94 4.72
N LEU A 23 5.99 -1.69 5.59
CA LEU A 23 6.22 -1.27 6.97
C LEU A 23 6.05 -2.48 7.89
N PHE A 24 7.15 -2.94 8.46
CA PHE A 24 7.18 -3.98 9.49
C PHE A 24 6.97 -3.37 10.89
N PHE A 25 6.18 -4.05 11.72
CA PHE A 25 5.85 -3.62 13.08
C PHE A 25 5.78 -4.81 14.04
N GLY A 26 5.59 -4.54 15.34
CA GLY A 26 5.51 -5.58 16.36
C GLY A 26 6.86 -6.25 16.70
N SER A 27 6.80 -7.36 17.43
CA SER A 27 7.96 -8.14 17.86
C SER A 27 8.10 -9.42 17.02
N GLY A 28 9.08 -9.45 16.13
CA GLY A 28 9.41 -10.57 15.25
C GLY A 28 10.71 -10.27 14.51
N GLU A 29 11.27 -11.24 13.79
CA GLU A 29 12.49 -11.07 12.97
C GLU A 29 12.26 -11.61 11.56
N GLY A 30 12.80 -10.91 10.57
CA GLY A 30 12.64 -11.25 9.15
C GLY A 30 11.18 -11.39 8.73
N ASP A 31 10.90 -12.40 7.90
CA ASP A 31 9.60 -12.63 7.26
C ASP A 31 8.49 -13.08 8.22
N THR A 32 8.83 -13.41 9.47
CA THR A 32 7.84 -13.79 10.50
C THR A 32 7.14 -12.58 11.13
N ARG A 33 7.62 -11.38 10.82
CA ARG A 33 7.14 -10.14 11.41
C ARG A 33 5.94 -9.60 10.65
N ASP A 34 4.95 -9.17 11.41
CA ASP A 34 3.76 -8.52 10.86
C ASP A 34 4.12 -7.22 10.13
N SER A 35 3.45 -6.99 9.01
CA SER A 35 3.68 -5.82 8.18
C SER A 35 2.41 -5.32 7.49
N ILE A 36 2.46 -4.11 6.97
CA ILE A 36 1.50 -3.59 5.99
C ILE A 36 2.24 -3.16 4.74
N LEU A 37 1.57 -3.21 3.59
CA LEU A 37 2.04 -2.58 2.36
C LEU A 37 1.39 -1.22 2.19
N ILE A 38 2.17 -0.26 1.71
CA ILE A 38 1.73 1.02 1.18
C ILE A 38 2.00 0.97 -0.33
N ASP A 39 0.92 1.02 -1.09
CA ASP A 39 0.90 0.88 -2.55
C ASP A 39 1.49 -0.45 -3.06
N CYS A 40 1.17 -0.76 -4.32
CA CYS A 40 1.68 -1.91 -5.06
C CYS A 40 1.54 -1.62 -6.57
N GLY A 41 2.43 -0.76 -7.06
CA GLY A 41 2.33 -0.16 -8.39
C GLY A 41 3.25 -0.73 -9.45
N LEU A 42 2.92 -0.50 -10.73
CA LEU A 42 3.75 -0.93 -11.86
C LEU A 42 4.92 0.01 -12.11
N PHE A 43 6.06 -0.54 -12.51
CA PHE A 43 7.14 0.23 -13.10
C PHE A 43 6.76 0.65 -14.53
N GLN A 44 7.11 1.86 -14.95
CA GLN A 44 6.80 2.40 -16.29
C GLN A 44 8.01 3.10 -16.91
N GLY A 45 7.99 3.19 -18.24
CA GLY A 45 8.94 4.00 -19.01
C GLY A 45 10.39 3.54 -18.85
N ALA A 46 11.31 4.47 -18.60
CA ALA A 46 12.74 4.20 -18.51
C ALA A 46 13.13 3.23 -17.37
N GLU A 47 12.27 3.07 -16.36
CA GLU A 47 12.49 2.11 -15.26
C GLU A 47 12.31 0.66 -15.72
N LEU A 48 11.58 0.44 -16.82
CA LEU A 48 11.51 -0.87 -17.49
C LEU A 48 12.83 -1.22 -18.18
N ALA A 49 13.67 -0.24 -18.53
CA ALA A 49 14.94 -0.43 -19.23
C ALA A 49 16.13 -0.73 -18.28
N THR A 50 15.84 -1.19 -17.06
CA THR A 50 16.86 -1.70 -16.13
C THR A 50 17.38 -3.07 -16.59
N ASP A 51 18.50 -3.54 -16.03
CA ASP A 51 19.05 -4.89 -16.31
C ASP A 51 18.10 -6.04 -15.87
N ARG A 52 16.94 -5.73 -15.29
CA ARG A 52 15.92 -6.70 -14.86
C ARG A 52 14.89 -6.87 -15.98
N SER A 53 14.52 -8.13 -16.26
CA SER A 53 13.47 -8.38 -17.24
C SER A 53 12.13 -7.76 -16.81
N GLU A 54 11.27 -7.43 -17.77
CA GLU A 54 9.91 -6.93 -17.48
C GLU A 54 9.15 -7.88 -16.54
N GLN A 55 9.34 -9.19 -16.68
CA GLN A 55 8.71 -10.19 -15.81
C GLN A 55 9.23 -10.15 -14.37
N ASP A 56 10.51 -9.85 -14.17
CA ASP A 56 11.10 -9.71 -12.83
C ASP A 56 10.57 -8.48 -12.11
N GLN A 57 10.28 -7.40 -12.84
CA GLN A 57 9.75 -6.15 -12.28
C GLN A 57 8.28 -6.28 -11.84
N LEU A 58 7.51 -7.15 -12.50
CA LEU A 58 6.12 -7.44 -12.15
C LEU A 58 6.00 -8.39 -10.96
N LYS A 59 6.97 -9.31 -10.82
CA LYS A 59 6.96 -10.37 -9.80
C LYS A 59 6.97 -9.79 -8.39
N ILE A 60 6.22 -10.41 -7.50
CA ILE A 60 6.33 -10.17 -6.05
C ILE A 60 7.38 -11.15 -5.53
N ASP A 61 8.54 -10.62 -5.16
CA ASP A 61 9.75 -11.36 -4.74
C ASP A 61 9.94 -11.42 -3.23
N PHE A 62 8.98 -10.88 -2.47
CA PHE A 62 8.93 -10.91 -1.01
C PHE A 62 7.75 -11.73 -0.49
N SER A 63 7.83 -12.17 0.77
CA SER A 63 6.75 -12.95 1.40
C SER A 63 5.51 -12.09 1.66
N VAL A 64 4.34 -12.62 1.30
CA VAL A 64 3.03 -11.98 1.54
C VAL A 64 2.29 -12.51 2.77
N GLU A 65 2.85 -13.52 3.44
CA GLU A 65 2.17 -14.29 4.49
C GLU A 65 1.77 -13.43 5.71
N ASN A 66 2.69 -12.57 6.16
CA ASN A 66 2.49 -11.73 7.35
C ASN A 66 2.08 -10.29 7.03
N ILE A 67 1.64 -10.04 5.79
CA ILE A 67 1.11 -8.73 5.38
C ILE A 67 -0.35 -8.63 5.82
N LYS A 68 -0.60 -7.82 6.85
CA LYS A 68 -1.95 -7.65 7.44
C LYS A 68 -2.90 -6.86 6.56
N ALA A 69 -2.36 -5.96 5.74
CA ALA A 69 -3.17 -5.11 4.87
C ALA A 69 -2.32 -4.48 3.75
N LEU A 70 -2.99 -4.15 2.66
CA LEU A 70 -2.51 -3.18 1.68
C LEU A 70 -3.23 -1.85 1.92
N VAL A 71 -2.51 -0.74 1.90
CA VAL A 71 -3.06 0.61 1.96
C VAL A 71 -2.72 1.32 0.67
N VAL A 72 -3.73 1.77 -0.07
CA VAL A 72 -3.57 2.47 -1.34
C VAL A 72 -3.68 3.98 -1.10
N THR A 73 -2.66 4.72 -1.50
CA THR A 73 -2.61 6.18 -1.43
C THR A 73 -3.54 6.80 -2.46
N HIS A 74 -3.49 6.31 -3.70
CA HIS A 74 -4.35 6.75 -4.80
C HIS A 74 -4.33 5.73 -5.95
N VAL A 75 -5.16 5.95 -6.98
CA VAL A 75 -5.46 4.94 -8.01
C VAL A 75 -4.66 5.07 -9.30
N HIS A 76 -3.50 5.75 -9.29
CA HIS A 76 -2.63 5.69 -10.47
C HIS A 76 -1.97 4.30 -10.59
N VAL A 77 -1.70 3.91 -11.84
CA VAL A 77 -1.24 2.56 -12.19
C VAL A 77 0.14 2.24 -11.61
N ASP A 78 0.99 3.24 -11.47
CA ASP A 78 2.29 3.20 -10.80
C ASP A 78 2.20 3.13 -9.26
N HIS A 79 0.98 3.11 -8.70
CA HIS A 79 0.68 2.82 -7.28
C HIS A 79 -0.21 1.59 -7.06
N VAL A 80 -0.99 1.14 -8.06
CA VAL A 80 -1.93 0.01 -7.88
C VAL A 80 -1.77 -1.13 -8.88
N GLY A 81 -1.01 -0.93 -9.96
CA GLY A 81 -1.01 -1.84 -11.09
C GLY A 81 -0.39 -3.22 -10.82
N ARG A 82 0.37 -3.41 -9.74
CA ARG A 82 0.91 -4.73 -9.33
C ARG A 82 -0.02 -5.50 -8.39
N ILE A 83 -1.15 -4.94 -7.97
CA ILE A 83 -2.13 -5.64 -7.13
C ILE A 83 -2.54 -7.02 -7.71
N PRO A 84 -2.75 -7.21 -9.03
CA PRO A 84 -2.99 -8.54 -9.59
C PRO A 84 -1.90 -9.57 -9.28
N TYR A 85 -0.64 -9.14 -9.33
CA TYR A 85 0.51 -9.99 -9.02
C TYR A 85 0.62 -10.26 -7.51
N LEU A 86 0.28 -9.28 -6.67
CA LEU A 86 0.18 -9.44 -5.22
C LEU A 86 -0.87 -10.50 -4.82
N LEU A 87 -2.03 -10.47 -5.45
CA LEU A 87 -3.09 -11.45 -5.23
C LEU A 87 -2.67 -12.85 -5.75
N ALA A 88 -2.01 -12.90 -6.90
CA ALA A 88 -1.46 -14.14 -7.45
C ALA A 88 -0.34 -14.74 -6.57
N ALA A 89 0.45 -13.91 -5.91
CA ALA A 89 1.46 -14.30 -4.93
C ALA A 89 0.86 -14.82 -3.61
N GLY A 90 -0.46 -14.70 -3.42
CA GLY A 90 -1.18 -15.29 -2.30
C GLY A 90 -1.69 -14.30 -1.25
N PHE A 91 -1.57 -12.99 -1.46
CA PHE A 91 -2.12 -12.01 -0.54
C PHE A 91 -3.65 -12.13 -0.45
N ARG A 92 -4.16 -12.26 0.78
CA ARG A 92 -5.60 -12.39 1.05
C ARG A 92 -6.17 -11.29 1.97
N GLY A 93 -5.32 -10.37 2.42
CA GLY A 93 -5.70 -9.32 3.37
C GLY A 93 -6.64 -8.24 2.79
N PRO A 94 -7.16 -7.35 3.64
CA PRO A 94 -7.93 -6.19 3.23
C PRO A 94 -7.07 -5.16 2.47
N ILE A 95 -7.73 -4.43 1.58
CA ILE A 95 -7.17 -3.30 0.83
C ILE A 95 -7.86 -2.02 1.31
N TYR A 96 -7.16 -1.19 2.07
CA TYR A 96 -7.68 0.08 2.59
C TYR A 96 -7.37 1.22 1.62
N CYS A 97 -8.37 2.04 1.36
CA CYS A 97 -8.23 3.23 0.51
C CYS A 97 -9.30 4.26 0.87
N SER A 98 -9.24 5.46 0.30
CA SER A 98 -10.31 6.45 0.46
C SER A 98 -11.60 5.97 -0.21
N ARG A 99 -12.76 6.51 0.21
CA ARG A 99 -14.04 6.21 -0.46
C ARG A 99 -14.01 6.43 -1.99
N PRO A 100 -13.51 7.56 -2.52
CA PRO A 100 -13.45 7.71 -3.97
C PRO A 100 -12.50 6.71 -4.63
N SER A 101 -11.36 6.40 -4.01
CA SER A 101 -10.45 5.38 -4.52
C SER A 101 -11.06 3.98 -4.53
N ALA A 102 -11.94 3.65 -3.57
CA ALA A 102 -12.64 2.37 -3.54
C ALA A 102 -13.54 2.15 -4.77
N GLU A 103 -14.19 3.22 -5.26
CA GLU A 103 -15.03 3.17 -6.46
C GLU A 103 -14.19 3.10 -7.75
N LEU A 104 -13.05 3.80 -7.78
CA LEU A 104 -12.20 3.89 -8.96
C LEU A 104 -11.26 2.69 -9.13
N LEU A 105 -10.83 2.07 -8.02
CA LEU A 105 -9.81 1.02 -8.04
C LEU A 105 -10.19 -0.20 -8.90
N PRO A 106 -11.41 -0.77 -8.83
CA PRO A 106 -11.79 -1.88 -9.70
C PRO A 106 -11.73 -1.53 -11.19
N LEU A 107 -12.11 -0.30 -11.56
CA LEU A 107 -12.09 0.17 -12.94
C LEU A 107 -10.66 0.29 -13.48
N VAL A 108 -9.77 0.89 -12.69
CA VAL A 108 -8.35 1.03 -13.06
C VAL A 108 -7.69 -0.35 -13.18
N LEU A 109 -7.96 -1.27 -12.25
CA LEU A 109 -7.39 -2.61 -12.30
C LEU A 109 -7.96 -3.46 -13.44
N GLU A 110 -9.24 -3.29 -13.79
CA GLU A 110 -9.82 -3.95 -14.96
C GLU A 110 -9.09 -3.56 -16.24
N ASP A 111 -8.82 -2.26 -16.41
CA ASP A 111 -8.11 -1.74 -17.58
C ASP A 111 -6.65 -2.23 -17.62
N ALA A 112 -5.94 -2.13 -16.48
CA ALA A 112 -4.57 -2.63 -16.35
C ALA A 112 -4.48 -4.13 -16.70
N LEU A 113 -5.46 -4.94 -16.30
CA LEU A 113 -5.51 -6.36 -16.64
C LEU A 113 -5.71 -6.59 -18.15
N LYS A 114 -6.62 -5.84 -18.79
CA LYS A 114 -6.91 -5.99 -20.23
C LYS A 114 -5.72 -5.63 -21.11
N ILE A 115 -4.92 -4.66 -20.68
CA ILE A 115 -3.75 -4.17 -21.40
C ILE A 115 -2.54 -5.08 -21.16
N GLY A 116 -2.22 -5.39 -19.90
CA GLY A 116 -0.93 -5.97 -19.54
C GLY A 116 -0.93 -7.43 -19.08
N PHE A 117 -2.08 -8.01 -18.73
CA PHE A 117 -2.11 -9.32 -18.06
C PHE A 117 -2.88 -10.39 -18.83
N THR A 118 -4.14 -10.13 -19.18
CA THR A 118 -4.99 -11.10 -19.86
C THR A 118 -6.16 -10.42 -20.57
N ARG A 119 -6.62 -11.03 -21.66
CA ARG A 119 -7.91 -10.70 -22.28
C ARG A 119 -9.02 -11.68 -21.91
N ASN A 120 -8.74 -12.66 -21.03
CA ASN A 120 -9.73 -13.63 -20.61
C ASN A 120 -10.75 -13.00 -19.66
N ARG A 121 -11.96 -12.78 -20.18
CA ARG A 121 -13.06 -12.14 -19.45
C ARG A 121 -13.40 -12.82 -18.13
N ARG A 122 -13.40 -14.16 -18.09
CA ARG A 122 -13.73 -14.93 -16.86
C ARG A 122 -12.69 -14.73 -15.77
N LEU A 123 -11.41 -14.60 -16.13
CA LEU A 123 -10.36 -14.36 -15.16
C LEU A 123 -10.47 -12.94 -14.58
N ILE A 124 -10.73 -11.96 -15.44
CA ILE A 124 -10.94 -10.56 -15.04
C ILE A 124 -12.14 -10.47 -14.08
N GLU A 125 -13.28 -11.07 -14.40
CA GLU A 125 -14.47 -11.05 -13.54
C GLU A 125 -14.22 -11.69 -12.17
N ARG A 126 -13.49 -12.83 -12.13
CA ARG A 126 -13.10 -13.46 -10.86
C ARG A 126 -12.18 -12.58 -10.03
N PHE A 127 -11.24 -11.91 -10.68
CA PHE A 127 -10.33 -10.99 -10.03
C PHE A 127 -11.07 -9.79 -9.44
N LEU A 128 -11.94 -9.14 -10.22
CA LEU A 128 -12.74 -8.00 -9.77
C LEU A 128 -13.65 -8.39 -8.59
N ALA A 129 -14.31 -9.54 -8.66
CA ALA A 129 -15.11 -10.06 -7.56
C ALA A 129 -14.30 -10.34 -6.28
N GLN A 130 -13.00 -10.66 -6.40
CA GLN A 130 -12.11 -10.78 -5.25
C GLN A 130 -11.70 -9.41 -4.70
N ILE A 131 -11.33 -8.48 -5.57
CA ILE A 131 -10.96 -7.11 -5.22
C ILE A 131 -12.09 -6.42 -4.45
N GLU A 132 -13.32 -6.47 -4.95
CA GLU A 132 -14.49 -5.87 -4.29
C GLU A 132 -14.70 -6.42 -2.87
N LYS A 133 -14.41 -7.70 -2.65
CA LYS A 133 -14.51 -8.33 -1.31
C LYS A 133 -13.39 -7.91 -0.37
N GLN A 134 -12.24 -7.49 -0.88
CA GLN A 134 -11.08 -7.10 -0.10
C GLN A 134 -11.02 -5.58 0.18
N ILE A 135 -11.62 -4.76 -0.69
CA ILE A 135 -11.65 -3.30 -0.52
C ILE A 135 -12.38 -2.93 0.78
N ARG A 136 -11.75 -2.05 1.56
CA ARG A 136 -12.28 -1.47 2.80
C ARG A 136 -12.15 0.05 2.70
N PRO A 137 -13.21 0.75 2.28
CA PRO A 137 -13.18 2.19 2.13
C PRO A 137 -13.09 2.88 3.50
N LEU A 138 -12.23 3.87 3.62
CA LEU A 138 -12.05 4.67 4.83
C LEU A 138 -12.45 6.12 4.61
N ASP A 139 -12.98 6.72 5.67
CA ASP A 139 -13.15 8.16 5.74
C ASP A 139 -11.80 8.84 6.03
N TYR A 140 -11.59 10.00 5.42
CA TYR A 140 -10.46 10.85 5.79
C TYR A 140 -10.52 11.28 7.26
N LYS A 141 -9.35 11.59 7.83
CA LYS A 141 -9.16 12.14 9.18
C LYS A 141 -9.61 11.22 10.32
N LYS A 142 -10.01 9.97 10.04
CA LYS A 142 -10.37 8.97 11.04
C LYS A 142 -9.29 7.89 11.17
N TRP A 143 -8.97 7.55 12.41
CA TRP A 143 -8.03 6.45 12.70
C TRP A 143 -8.76 5.11 12.58
N GLU A 144 -8.26 4.27 11.68
CA GLU A 144 -8.67 2.89 11.50
C GLU A 144 -7.69 1.94 12.19
N LYS A 145 -8.19 0.87 12.81
CA LYS A 145 -7.35 -0.09 13.53
C LYS A 145 -7.09 -1.30 12.65
N ILE A 146 -5.84 -1.47 12.21
CA ILE A 146 -5.42 -2.61 11.39
C ILE A 146 -5.00 -3.79 12.28
N ASP A 147 -4.33 -3.48 13.39
CA ASP A 147 -3.76 -4.46 14.32
C ASP A 147 -3.84 -3.89 15.77
N PRO A 148 -3.80 -4.70 16.85
CA PRO A 148 -3.66 -4.18 18.21
C PRO A 148 -2.53 -3.17 18.41
N SER A 149 -1.45 -3.29 17.65
CA SER A 149 -0.27 -2.44 17.70
C SER A 149 -0.16 -1.39 16.58
N LEU A 150 -1.09 -1.39 15.60
CA LEU A 150 -1.02 -0.49 14.44
C LEU A 150 -2.38 0.12 14.08
N LYS A 151 -2.38 1.44 13.88
CA LYS A 151 -3.51 2.20 13.32
C LYS A 151 -3.06 3.02 12.13
N ILE A 152 -3.96 3.22 11.17
CA ILE A 152 -3.74 4.10 10.02
C ILE A 152 -4.78 5.21 9.98
N LYS A 153 -4.48 6.32 9.33
CA LYS A 153 -5.42 7.40 9.05
C LYS A 153 -5.08 8.01 7.69
N LEU A 154 -6.09 8.11 6.83
CA LEU A 154 -5.96 8.76 5.54
C LEU A 154 -6.18 10.26 5.70
N GLN A 155 -5.38 11.05 5.01
CA GLN A 155 -5.52 12.50 4.92
C GLN A 155 -5.53 12.89 3.45
N PRO A 156 -6.33 13.89 3.03
CA PRO A 156 -6.36 14.30 1.63
C PRO A 156 -4.97 14.74 1.17
N ALA A 157 -4.46 14.16 0.08
CA ALA A 157 -3.20 14.57 -0.55
C ALA A 157 -3.42 15.54 -1.73
N VAL A 158 -4.65 15.63 -2.25
CA VAL A 158 -5.06 16.59 -3.27
C VAL A 158 -4.31 16.46 -4.61
N HIS A 159 -3.83 15.25 -4.90
CA HIS A 159 -3.21 14.93 -6.20
C HIS A 159 -4.26 14.59 -7.24
N ILE A 160 -5.13 13.65 -6.90
CA ILE A 160 -6.30 13.26 -7.68
C ILE A 160 -7.50 13.05 -6.77
N LEU A 161 -8.69 12.86 -7.33
CA LEU A 161 -9.88 12.51 -6.55
C LEU A 161 -9.63 11.24 -5.74
N GLY A 162 -9.76 11.34 -4.42
CA GLY A 162 -9.51 10.22 -3.52
C GLY A 162 -8.05 10.04 -3.10
N SER A 163 -7.10 10.84 -3.57
CA SER A 163 -5.71 10.68 -3.16
C SER A 163 -5.49 10.98 -1.67
N ALA A 164 -4.56 10.26 -1.06
CA ALA A 164 -4.31 10.33 0.36
C ALA A 164 -2.82 10.17 0.70
N TYR A 165 -2.36 10.95 1.68
CA TYR A 165 -1.20 10.55 2.46
C TYR A 165 -1.65 9.74 3.66
N VAL A 166 -0.82 8.79 4.07
CA VAL A 166 -1.12 7.80 5.11
C VAL A 166 -0.32 8.14 6.36
N GLU A 167 -1.03 8.49 7.43
CA GLU A 167 -0.43 8.52 8.77
C GLU A 167 -0.55 7.13 9.41
N VAL A 168 0.56 6.57 9.85
CA VAL A 168 0.62 5.30 10.58
C VAL A 168 1.05 5.56 12.01
N SER A 169 0.31 5.00 12.96
CA SER A 169 0.60 5.06 14.40
C SER A 169 0.90 3.65 14.91
N CYS A 170 2.16 3.41 15.28
CA CYS A 170 2.60 2.14 15.84
C CYS A 170 2.82 2.26 17.36
N TYR A 171 2.36 1.26 18.11
CA TYR A 171 2.52 1.14 19.55
C TYR A 171 3.49 0.01 19.86
N HIS A 172 4.40 0.23 20.79
CA HIS A 172 5.27 -0.84 21.27
C HIS A 172 5.49 -0.77 22.78
N GLU A 173 5.69 -1.93 23.39
CA GLU A 173 6.06 -2.06 24.78
C GLU A 173 7.58 -2.10 24.90
N ILE A 174 8.15 -1.15 25.64
CA ILE A 174 9.55 -1.22 26.05
C ILE A 174 9.58 -1.84 27.44
N HIS A 175 10.36 -2.92 27.57
CA HIS A 175 10.76 -3.46 28.86
C HIS A 175 12.02 -2.71 29.31
N GLU A 176 11.86 -1.74 30.20
CA GLU A 176 13.00 -1.21 30.96
C GLU A 176 13.33 -2.19 32.10
N ASN A 177 14.56 -2.18 32.63
CA ASN A 177 15.00 -3.03 33.75
C ASN A 177 14.19 -2.82 35.06
N THR A 178 13.21 -1.92 35.05
CA THR A 178 12.23 -1.75 36.13
C THR A 178 10.92 -2.43 35.70
N ARG A 179 10.19 -3.07 36.63
CA ARG A 179 8.93 -3.83 36.38
C ARG A 179 7.78 -3.04 35.71
N LYS A 180 7.99 -1.83 35.18
CA LYS A 180 7.00 -1.01 34.49
C LYS A 180 7.12 -1.16 32.97
N LYS A 181 6.06 -1.67 32.34
CA LYS A 181 5.89 -1.64 30.88
C LYS A 181 5.56 -0.21 30.45
N LYS A 182 6.42 0.42 29.65
CA LYS A 182 6.13 1.74 29.04
C LYS A 182 5.67 1.52 27.61
N LYS A 183 4.46 2.00 27.28
CA LYS A 183 3.96 2.04 25.90
C LYS A 183 4.45 3.31 25.23
N THR A 184 5.27 3.15 24.20
CA THR A 184 5.78 4.22 23.36
C THR A 184 5.07 4.19 22.02
N LYS A 185 4.89 5.39 21.43
CA LYS A 185 4.13 5.61 20.20
C LYS A 185 5.03 6.26 19.17
N SER A 186 5.12 5.66 17.99
CA SER A 186 5.79 6.24 16.83
C SER A 186 4.76 6.62 15.77
N ARG A 187 5.00 7.73 15.07
CA ARG A 187 4.21 8.13 13.90
C ARG A 187 5.08 8.12 12.66
N ILE A 188 4.59 7.49 11.61
CA ILE A 188 5.24 7.37 10.30
C ILE A 188 4.25 7.94 9.28
N VAL A 189 4.75 8.64 8.27
CA VAL A 189 3.91 9.22 7.22
C VAL A 189 4.44 8.76 5.87
N PHE A 190 3.53 8.26 5.03
CA PHE A 190 3.77 8.01 3.62
C PHE A 190 2.97 9.04 2.83
N SER A 191 3.66 9.89 2.07
CA SER A 191 3.00 11.01 1.37
C SER A 191 2.10 10.54 0.23
N GLY A 192 2.48 9.45 -0.44
CA GLY A 192 2.03 9.24 -1.82
C GLY A 192 2.40 10.43 -2.68
N ASP A 193 1.61 10.67 -3.72
CA ASP A 193 1.71 11.86 -4.54
C ASP A 193 0.93 13.02 -3.93
N LEU A 194 1.57 14.18 -3.86
CA LEU A 194 1.00 15.40 -3.30
C LEU A 194 0.55 16.36 -4.40
N GLY A 195 -0.62 16.94 -4.20
CA GLY A 195 -1.21 17.93 -5.09
C GLY A 195 -0.43 19.22 -5.22
N ALA A 196 -0.61 19.89 -6.36
CA ALA A 196 -0.16 21.26 -6.55
C ALA A 196 -1.16 22.27 -5.98
N THR A 197 -0.67 23.42 -5.53
CA THR A 197 -1.44 24.52 -4.90
C THR A 197 -2.52 25.16 -5.78
N TYR A 198 -2.52 24.89 -7.10
CA TYR A 198 -3.42 25.54 -8.08
C TYR A 198 -4.18 24.54 -8.96
N SER A 199 -4.52 23.36 -8.42
CA SER A 199 -5.35 22.42 -9.16
C SER A 199 -6.77 23.01 -9.37
N PRO A 200 -7.29 23.03 -10.61
CA PRO A 200 -8.60 23.62 -10.90
C PRO A 200 -9.77 22.84 -10.28
N LEU A 201 -9.57 21.56 -9.95
CA LEU A 201 -10.62 20.66 -9.48
C LEU A 201 -10.52 20.33 -7.98
N LEU A 202 -9.38 20.59 -7.35
CA LEU A 202 -9.12 20.16 -5.97
C LEU A 202 -8.67 21.33 -5.09
N ALA A 203 -9.06 21.33 -3.81
CA ALA A 203 -8.70 22.38 -2.86
C ALA A 203 -7.19 22.40 -2.59
N ALA A 204 -6.57 23.56 -2.36
CA ALA A 204 -5.13 23.59 -2.08
C ALA A 204 -4.73 22.63 -0.91
N PRO A 205 -3.54 21.98 -0.98
CA PRO A 205 -3.07 21.02 0.03
C PRO A 205 -2.98 21.58 1.46
#